data_AF-A0A2X3JS61-F1
#
_entry.id   AF-A0A2X3JS61-F1
#
_cell.length_a   1.000
_cell.length_b   1.000
_cell.length_c   1.000
_cell.angle_alpha   90.00
_cell.angle_beta   90.00
_cell.angle_gamma   90.00
#
_symmetry.space_group_name_H-M   'P 1'
#
loop_
_entity.id
_entity.type
_entity.pdbx_description
1 polymer ?
#
loop_
_entity_poly.entity_id
_entity_poly.type
_entity_poly.pdbx_seq_one_letter_code
_entity_poly.pdbx_strand_id
1 'polypeptide(L)'
;MFVSGLGYSWQDNSDGSGAVRPDRVTLKLDKASYRPGDTIKLHIAAPTAGKGYAMVESSEGPLWWQEIDVPAQGLDLTIPVDKTWNRHDLYLSTLVVRPGDKISLRDAKTRGWCVASAAWR
;
A
#
# COMPACT_ATOMS: atom_id res chain seq x y z
N MET A 1 5.10 -4.85 -31.36
CA MET A 1 5.47 -5.97 -30.47
C MET A 1 6.73 -5.57 -29.72
N PHE A 2 6.58 -5.05 -28.50
CA PHE A 2 7.64 -4.94 -27.51
C PHE A 2 6.99 -5.24 -26.16
N VAL A 3 7.31 -6.42 -25.63
CA VAL A 3 6.88 -6.88 -24.31
C VAL A 3 7.97 -6.44 -23.34
N SER A 4 7.69 -5.44 -22.52
CA SER A 4 8.49 -5.17 -21.32
C SER A 4 7.72 -5.74 -20.14
N GLY A 5 8.07 -6.97 -19.77
CA GLY A 5 7.57 -7.61 -18.55
C GLY A 5 8.03 -6.80 -17.34
N LEU A 6 7.11 -6.02 -16.78
CA LEU A 6 7.29 -5.44 -15.45
C LEU A 6 7.08 -6.57 -14.46
N GLY A 7 8.19 -7.05 -13.89
CA GLY A 7 8.18 -7.99 -12.78
C GLY A 7 7.37 -7.37 -11.64
N TYR A 8 6.18 -7.91 -11.42
CA TYR A 8 5.42 -7.67 -10.19
C TYR A 8 6.18 -8.36 -9.06
N SER A 9 7.12 -7.64 -8.44
CA SER A 9 7.80 -8.09 -7.23
C SER A 9 6.84 -7.86 -6.06
N TRP A 10 6.00 -8.87 -5.81
CA TRP A 10 5.21 -9.00 -4.61
C TRP A 10 6.16 -9.38 -3.48
N GLN A 11 6.74 -8.39 -2.81
CA GLN A 11 7.53 -8.63 -1.60
C GLN A 11 6.62 -8.57 -0.38
N ASP A 12 6.40 -9.77 0.16
CA ASP A 12 5.95 -10.07 1.51
C ASP A 12 6.41 -9.01 2.53
N ASN A 13 5.47 -8.45 3.29
CA ASN A 13 5.74 -7.44 4.33
C ASN A 13 6.12 -8.07 5.68
N SER A 14 6.29 -9.38 5.76
CA SER A 14 6.66 -10.06 6.98
C SER A 14 7.57 -11.26 6.74
N ASP A 15 8.83 -11.01 6.39
CA ASP A 15 9.94 -11.98 6.47
C ASP A 15 10.29 -12.32 7.95
N GLY A 16 9.30 -12.72 8.76
CA GLY A 16 9.47 -13.36 10.06
C GLY A 16 10.28 -12.63 11.14
N SER A 17 10.69 -11.37 10.95
CA SER A 17 11.71 -10.72 11.79
C SER A 17 11.27 -9.45 12.51
N GLY A 18 10.04 -8.96 12.30
CA GLY A 18 9.50 -7.80 13.04
C GLY A 18 10.29 -6.48 12.88
N ALA A 19 11.30 -6.44 12.00
CA ALA A 19 12.15 -5.28 11.81
C ALA A 19 11.49 -4.32 10.80
N VAL A 20 10.91 -3.24 11.33
CA VAL A 20 10.41 -2.11 10.53
C VAL A 20 11.60 -1.49 9.80
N ARG A 21 11.62 -1.61 8.47
CA ARG A 21 12.60 -0.95 7.61
C ARG A 21 12.15 0.50 7.36
N PRO A 22 12.85 1.51 7.91
CA PRO A 22 12.40 2.91 7.88
C PRO A 22 12.44 3.53 6.48
N ASP A 23 13.09 2.88 5.52
CA ASP A 23 13.15 3.27 4.11
C ASP A 23 11.92 2.86 3.29
N ARG A 24 10.94 2.17 3.88
CA ARG A 24 9.78 1.61 3.18
C ARG A 24 8.46 2.14 3.70
N VAL A 25 7.44 2.08 2.85
CA VAL A 25 6.07 2.28 3.32
C VAL A 25 5.73 1.17 4.30
N THR A 26 5.20 1.53 5.45
CA THR A 26 4.79 0.61 6.50
C THR A 26 3.29 0.72 6.70
N LEU A 27 2.61 -0.42 6.76
CA LEU A 27 1.19 -0.52 7.04
C LEU A 27 1.00 -1.09 8.44
N LYS A 28 0.18 -0.42 9.26
CA LYS A 28 -0.22 -0.91 10.58
C LYS A 28 -1.74 -0.98 10.65
N LEU A 29 -2.22 -2.14 11.08
CA LEU A 29 -3.64 -2.40 11.31
C LEU A 29 -3.94 -2.27 12.80
N ASP A 30 -5.14 -1.79 13.13
CA ASP A 30 -5.58 -1.73 14.53
C ASP A 30 -5.91 -3.10 15.12
N LYS A 31 -6.18 -4.12 14.28
CA LYS A 31 -6.47 -5.50 14.70
C LYS A 31 -5.70 -6.49 13.84
N ALA A 32 -5.47 -7.68 14.40
CA ALA A 32 -4.90 -8.80 13.66
C ALA A 32 -5.87 -9.35 12.60
N SER A 33 -7.18 -9.29 12.89
CA SER A 33 -8.24 -9.89 12.09
C SER A 33 -9.49 -9.02 12.03
N TYR A 34 -10.23 -9.14 10.92
CA TYR A 34 -11.46 -8.40 10.68
C TYR A 34 -12.53 -9.32 10.09
N ARG A 35 -13.78 -9.09 10.46
CA ARG A 35 -14.96 -9.77 9.94
C ARG A 35 -15.69 -8.90 8.91
N PRO A 36 -16.49 -9.50 8.01
CA PRO A 36 -17.36 -8.72 7.13
C PRO A 36 -18.27 -7.78 7.94
N GLY A 37 -18.30 -6.50 7.58
CA GLY A 37 -18.98 -5.44 8.31
C GLY A 37 -18.13 -4.71 9.36
N ASP A 38 -16.90 -5.16 9.62
CA ASP A 38 -15.96 -4.43 10.45
C ASP A 38 -15.42 -3.18 9.73
N THR A 39 -14.71 -2.36 10.48
CA THR A 39 -14.01 -1.19 9.96
C THR A 39 -12.53 -1.32 10.29
N ILE A 40 -11.69 -1.29 9.26
CA ILE A 40 -10.24 -1.30 9.39
C ILE A 40 -9.76 0.12 9.63
N LYS A 41 -8.92 0.31 10.65
CA LYS A 41 -8.11 1.52 10.81
C LYS A 41 -6.69 1.20 10.36
N LEU A 42 -6.35 1.72 9.19
CA LEU A 42 -5.05 1.54 8.56
C LEU A 42 -4.20 2.79 8.79
N HIS A 43 -3.04 2.62 9.42
CA HIS A 43 -2.02 3.65 9.47
C HIS A 43 -0.95 3.37 8.40
N ILE A 44 -0.74 4.35 7.53
CA ILE A 44 0.22 4.33 6.44
C ILE A 44 1.36 5.28 6.80
N ALA A 45 2.54 4.74 7.07
CA ALA A 45 3.75 5.52 7.26
C ALA A 45 4.61 5.42 6.00
N ALA A 46 4.89 6.54 5.33
CA ALA A 46 5.78 6.59 4.18
C ALA A 46 7.05 7.37 4.53
N PRO A 47 8.22 7.01 3.96
CA PRO A 47 9.48 7.71 4.23
C PRO A 47 9.47 9.15 3.72
N THR A 48 8.62 9.48 2.75
CA THR A 48 8.42 10.83 2.22
C THR A 48 6.94 11.07 1.92
N ALA A 49 6.50 12.32 2.03
CA ALA A 49 5.17 12.71 1.59
C ALA A 49 4.97 12.42 0.10
N GLY A 50 3.77 12.00 -0.28
CA GLY A 50 3.46 11.65 -1.66
C GLY A 50 2.01 11.24 -1.87
N LYS A 51 1.60 11.29 -3.14
CA LYS A 51 0.26 10.86 -3.56
C LYS A 51 0.29 9.40 -3.99
N GLY A 52 -0.84 8.72 -3.92
CA GLY A 52 -0.99 7.41 -4.52
C GLY A 52 -2.31 6.74 -4.19
N TYR A 53 -2.30 5.43 -3.97
CA TYR A 53 -3.51 4.61 -3.85
C TYR A 53 -3.42 3.67 -2.65
N ALA A 54 -4.52 3.53 -1.93
CA ALA A 54 -4.77 2.41 -1.00
C ALA A 54 -5.82 1.49 -1.63
N MET A 55 -5.61 0.17 -1.53
CA MET A 55 -6.43 -0.82 -2.20
C MET A 55 -6.67 -2.03 -1.29
N VAL A 56 -7.85 -2.63 -1.42
CA VAL A 56 -8.16 -3.97 -0.94
C VAL A 56 -8.21 -4.87 -2.16
N GLU A 57 -7.36 -5.88 -2.19
CA GLU A 57 -7.21 -6.78 -3.33
C GLU A 57 -7.51 -8.23 -2.94
N SER A 58 -8.05 -8.95 -3.91
CA SER A 58 -8.21 -10.40 -3.89
C SER A 58 -7.41 -11.02 -5.03
N SER A 59 -7.36 -12.35 -5.10
CA SER A 59 -6.75 -13.05 -6.25
C SER A 59 -7.40 -12.72 -7.61
N GLU A 60 -8.64 -12.20 -7.62
CA GLU A 60 -9.37 -11.83 -8.84
C GLU A 60 -9.24 -10.34 -9.20
N GLY A 61 -8.61 -9.54 -8.33
CA GLY A 61 -8.40 -8.10 -8.52
C GLY A 61 -8.86 -7.24 -7.35
N PRO A 62 -8.84 -5.89 -7.53
CA PRO A 62 -9.18 -4.94 -6.49
C PRO A 62 -10.68 -4.91 -6.21
N LEU A 63 -11.05 -5.08 -4.95
CA LEU A 63 -12.42 -4.96 -4.45
C LEU A 63 -12.76 -3.53 -4.04
N TRP A 64 -11.75 -2.77 -3.61
CA TRP A 64 -11.88 -1.39 -3.18
C TRP A 64 -10.58 -0.64 -3.42
N TRP A 65 -10.68 0.63 -3.78
CA TRP A 65 -9.52 1.50 -3.92
C TRP A 65 -9.88 2.95 -3.60
N GLN A 66 -8.89 3.70 -3.14
CA GLN A 66 -9.01 5.13 -2.88
C GLN A 66 -7.69 5.85 -3.14
N GLU A 67 -7.79 7.03 -3.76
CA GLU A 67 -6.67 7.97 -3.85
C GLU A 67 -6.33 8.55 -2.47
N ILE A 68 -5.04 8.51 -2.14
CA ILE A 68 -4.50 8.98 -0.87
C ILE A 68 -3.44 10.05 -1.11
N ASP A 69 -3.40 11.04 -0.22
CA ASP A 69 -2.31 12.00 -0.10
C ASP A 69 -1.65 11.75 1.26
N VAL A 70 -0.49 11.09 1.24
CA VAL A 70 0.23 10.67 2.45
C VAL A 70 1.18 11.81 2.83
N PRO A 71 0.96 12.49 3.97
CA PRO A 71 1.88 13.51 4.43
C PRO A 71 3.10 12.89 5.11
N ALA A 72 4.12 13.69 5.43
CA ALA A 72 5.37 13.21 6.00
C ALA A 72 5.19 12.51 7.36
N GLN A 73 4.16 12.88 8.13
CA GLN A 73 3.82 12.23 9.40
C GLN A 73 3.06 10.90 9.26
N GLY A 74 2.71 10.48 8.04
CA GLY A 74 1.84 9.34 7.77
C GLY A 74 0.35 9.69 7.71
N LEU A 75 -0.46 8.73 7.27
CA LEU A 75 -1.89 8.89 7.01
C LEU A 75 -2.68 7.79 7.74
N ASP A 76 -3.69 8.19 8.50
CA ASP A 76 -4.69 7.28 9.03
C ASP A 76 -5.90 7.22 8.10
N LEU A 77 -6.27 6.01 7.70
CA LEU A 77 -7.36 5.73 6.78
C LEU A 77 -8.34 4.76 7.43
N THR A 78 -9.63 4.98 7.18
CA THR A 78 -10.72 4.11 7.65
C THR A 78 -11.33 3.40 6.45
N ILE A 79 -11.25 2.06 6.43
CA ILE A 79 -11.72 1.25 5.30
C ILE A 79 -12.86 0.35 5.78
N PRO A 80 -14.08 0.50 5.24
CA PRO A 80 -15.19 -0.38 5.57
C PRO A 80 -14.97 -1.76 4.93
N VAL A 81 -15.03 -2.82 5.74
CA VAL A 81 -15.00 -4.19 5.24
C VAL A 81 -16.40 -4.54 4.77
N ASP A 82 -16.59 -4.66 3.46
CA ASP A 82 -17.91 -4.97 2.91
C ASP A 82 -18.39 -6.35 3.40
N LYS A 83 -19.70 -6.46 3.67
CA LYS A 83 -20.30 -7.71 4.18
C LYS A 83 -20.22 -8.85 3.16
N THR A 84 -20.09 -8.53 1.88
CA THR A 84 -19.99 -9.48 0.78
C THR A 84 -18.59 -10.08 0.63
N TRP A 85 -17.58 -9.52 1.29
CA TRP A 85 -16.19 -9.99 1.25
C TRP A 85 -15.98 -11.24 2.11
N ASN A 86 -16.65 -12.34 1.76
CA ASN A 86 -16.55 -13.63 2.45
C ASN A 86 -15.41 -14.49 1.88
N ARG A 87 -14.19 -13.95 1.88
CA ARG A 87 -13.01 -14.61 1.32
C ARG A 87 -11.83 -14.56 2.29
N HIS A 88 -10.78 -15.33 2.02
CA HIS A 88 -9.62 -15.49 2.90
C HIS A 88 -8.31 -15.02 2.25
N ASP A 89 -8.39 -14.61 0.99
CA ASP A 89 -7.30 -14.16 0.14
C ASP A 89 -7.32 -12.63 -0.02
N LEU A 90 -7.71 -11.91 1.04
CA LEU A 90 -7.77 -10.45 1.01
C LEU A 90 -6.48 -9.84 1.57
N TYR A 91 -5.96 -8.87 0.84
CA TYR A 91 -4.75 -8.15 1.20
C TYR A 91 -4.95 -6.65 0.99
N LEU A 92 -4.46 -5.84 1.92
CA LEU A 92 -4.34 -4.40 1.73
C LEU A 92 -3.07 -4.14 0.95
N SER A 93 -3.11 -3.24 -0.01
CA SER A 93 -1.92 -2.74 -0.69
C SER A 93 -1.96 -1.22 -0.78
N THR A 94 -0.78 -0.63 -0.76
CA THR A 94 -0.60 0.81 -0.89
C THR A 94 0.55 1.11 -1.82
N LEU A 95 0.35 2.10 -2.70
CA LEU A 95 1.36 2.67 -3.57
C LEU A 95 1.48 4.14 -3.22
N VAL A 96 2.68 4.61 -2.90
CA VAL A 96 2.98 6.03 -2.67
C VAL A 96 4.05 6.49 -3.64
N VAL A 97 3.73 7.52 -4.42
CA VAL A 97 4.61 8.14 -5.40
C VAL A 97 5.14 9.44 -4.81
N ARG A 98 6.46 9.52 -4.67
CA ARG A 98 7.12 10.75 -4.26
C ARG A 98 7.02 11.77 -5.41
N PRO A 99 6.61 13.02 -5.15
CA PRO A 99 6.72 14.08 -6.16
C PRO A 99 8.20 14.25 -6.51
N GLY A 100 8.53 14.05 -7.79
CA GLY A 100 9.87 14.34 -8.29
C GLY A 100 10.06 15.84 -8.39
N ASP A 101 11.19 16.36 -7.89
CA ASP A 101 11.55 17.76 -8.05
C ASP A 101 11.71 18.06 -9.55
N LYS A 102 11.10 19.16 -10.01
CA LYS A 102 11.22 19.60 -11.40
C LYS A 102 12.48 20.45 -11.58
N ILE A 103 13.25 20.04 -12.59
CA ILE A 103 14.22 20.79 -13.44
C ILE A 103 15.70 20.47 -13.18
N SER A 104 16.13 19.31 -13.69
CA SER A 104 17.14 19.28 -14.75
C SER A 104 16.97 17.98 -15.56
N LEU A 105 17.34 17.97 -16.84
CA LEU A 105 17.25 16.80 -17.73
C LEU A 105 18.16 15.62 -17.29
N ARG A 106 18.82 15.71 -16.12
CA ARG A 106 19.57 14.62 -15.47
C ARG A 106 18.74 13.89 -14.38
N ASP A 107 17.61 14.45 -13.94
CA ASP A 107 16.93 14.04 -12.70
C ASP A 107 15.61 13.27 -12.91
N ALA A 108 15.26 12.93 -14.15
CA ALA A 108 14.08 12.11 -14.46
C ALA A 108 14.14 10.71 -13.81
N LYS A 109 15.31 10.29 -13.31
CA LYS A 109 15.56 9.02 -12.62
C LYS A 109 15.09 9.00 -11.15
N THR A 110 14.64 10.12 -10.60
CA THR A 110 14.36 10.28 -9.16
C THR A 110 12.90 10.08 -8.75
N ARG A 111 12.02 9.73 -9.70
CA ARG A 111 10.64 9.31 -9.41
C ARG A 111 10.64 7.90 -8.83
N GLY A 112 10.88 7.81 -7.52
CA GLY A 112 10.78 6.56 -6.76
C GLY A 112 9.33 6.21 -6.43
N TRP A 113 8.98 4.94 -6.54
CA TRP A 113 7.70 4.38 -6.09
C TRP A 113 7.97 3.52 -4.85
N CYS A 114 7.15 3.67 -3.81
CA CYS A 114 7.18 2.79 -2.65
C CYS A 114 5.86 2.02 -2.58
N VAL A 115 5.94 0.70 -2.40
CA VAL A 115 4.79 -0.20 -2.29
C VAL A 115 4.87 -0.95 -0.97
N ALA A 116 3.72 -1.20 -0.35
CA ALA A 116 3.58 -2.04 0.82
C ALA A 116 2.24 -2.79 0.78
N SER A 117 2.23 -4.05 1.21
CA SER A 117 1.01 -4.88 1.28
C SER A 117 0.86 -5.58 2.63
N ALA A 118 -0.32 -5.56 3.26
CA ALA A 118 -0.59 -6.25 4.51
C ALA A 118 -1.70 -7.27 4.32
N ALA A 119 -1.40 -8.56 4.57
CA ALA A 119 -2.41 -9.60 4.68
C ALA A 119 -3.17 -9.42 5.99
N TRP A 120 -4.50 -9.60 5.97
CA TRP A 120 -5.26 -9.70 7.20
C TRP A 120 -6.21 -10.89 7.16
N ARG A 121 -6.23 -11.64 8.26
CA ARG A 121 -7.34 -12.54 8.58
C ARG A 121 -7.36 -12.93 10.04
#